data_AF-A0A2V6LQ05-F1
#
_entry.id   AF-A0A2V6LQ05-F1
#
_cell.length_a   1.000
_cell.length_b   1.000
_cell.length_c   1.000
_cell.angle_alpha   90.00
_cell.angle_beta   90.00
_cell.angle_gamma   90.00
#
_symmetry.space_group_name_H-M   'P 1'
#
loop_
_entity.id
_entity.type
_entity.pdbx_description
1 polymer ?
#
loop_
_entity_poly.entity_id
_entity_poly.type
_entity_poly.pdbx_seq_one_letter_code
_entity_poly.pdbx_strand_id
1 'polypeptide(L)' 'MGKGKIGNPTVTFITSDKDWVAMSNGKLKGTWAYMTGRLKVRGPQSVARKLDEIFP' A
#
# COMPACT_ATOMS: atom_id res chain seq x y z
N MET A 1 -15.25 -15.74 0.30
CA MET A 1 -14.04 -14.90 0.53
C MET A 1 -13.28 -14.79 -0.78
N GLY A 2 -12.73 -13.61 -1.12
CA GLY A 2 -11.91 -13.44 -2.34
C GLY A 2 -10.58 -14.20 -2.23
N LYS A 3 -10.14 -14.82 -3.33
CA LYS A 3 -8.83 -15.50 -3.42
C LYS A 3 -7.71 -14.53 -3.05
N GLY A 4 -6.72 -14.99 -2.29
CA GLY A 4 -5.53 -14.19 -1.91
C GLY A 4 -5.55 -13.56 -0.51
N LYS A 5 -6.62 -13.74 0.29
CA LYS A 5 -6.58 -13.37 1.71
C LYS A 5 -5.76 -14.38 2.51
N ILE A 6 -4.68 -13.90 3.14
CA ILE A 6 -3.98 -14.63 4.20
C ILE A 6 -4.63 -14.34 5.56
N GLY A 7 -4.64 -15.34 6.46
CA GLY A 7 -5.33 -15.24 7.74
C GLY A 7 -4.73 -14.24 8.72
N ASN A 8 -3.41 -14.06 8.71
CA ASN A 8 -2.72 -13.13 9.60
C ASN A 8 -1.63 -12.34 8.85
N PRO A 9 -2.01 -11.32 8.07
CA PRO A 9 -1.05 -10.49 7.35
C PRO A 9 -0.24 -9.62 8.31
N THR A 10 1.09 -9.63 8.19
CA THR A 10 1.97 -8.72 8.95
C THR A 10 1.70 -7.26 8.61
N VAL A 11 1.33 -6.96 7.37
CA VAL A 11 0.97 -5.63 6.89
C VAL A 11 -0.21 -5.72 5.94
N THR A 12 -1.13 -4.75 6.01
CA THR A 12 -2.23 -4.60 5.05
C THR A 12 -2.24 -3.17 4.51
N PHE A 13 -2.14 -3.04 3.19
CA PHE A 13 -2.32 -1.79 2.48
C PHE A 13 -3.77 -1.67 2.00
N ILE A 14 -4.38 -0.51 2.19
CA ILE A 14 -5.77 -0.24 1.82
C ILE A 14 -5.79 1.08 1.04
N THR A 15 -6.18 1.01 -0.22
CA THR A 15 -6.27 2.16 -1.12
C THR A 15 -7.27 1.85 -2.23
N SER A 16 -7.55 2.83 -3.09
CA SER A 16 -8.34 2.59 -4.32
C SER A 16 -7.50 1.84 -5.36
N ASP A 17 -8.16 1.15 -6.28
CA ASP A 17 -7.54 0.53 -7.46
C ASP A 17 -6.75 1.56 -8.29
N LYS A 18 -7.34 2.73 -8.52
CA LYS A 18 -6.72 3.84 -9.24
C LYS A 18 -5.41 4.29 -8.60
N ASP A 19 -5.41 4.47 -7.28
CA ASP A 19 -4.23 4.93 -6.56
C ASP A 19 -3.17 3.83 -6.48
N TRP A 20 -3.58 2.57 -6.32
CA TRP A 20 -2.68 1.42 -6.37
C TRP A 20 -1.93 1.34 -7.71
N VAL A 21 -2.64 1.46 -8.84
CA VAL A 21 -2.05 1.45 -10.18
C VAL A 21 -1.18 2.69 -10.40
N ALA A 22 -1.59 3.87 -9.91
CA ALA A 22 -0.78 5.08 -10.02
C ALA A 22 0.53 4.97 -9.24
N MET A 23 0.50 4.38 -8.03
CA MET A 23 1.71 4.11 -7.23
C MET A 23 2.62 3.08 -7.91
N SER A 24 2.04 2.00 -8.43
CA SER A 24 2.79 0.94 -9.13
C SER A 24 3.51 1.44 -10.39
N ASN A 25 3.02 2.52 -11.00
CA ASN A 25 3.61 3.16 -12.18
C ASN A 25 4.45 4.40 -11.84
N GLY A 26 4.73 4.66 -10.56
CA GLY A 26 5.50 5.82 -10.11
C GLY A 26 4.81 7.18 -10.30
N LYS A 27 3.54 7.21 -10.74
CA LYS A 27 2.74 8.44 -10.96
C LYS A 27 2.20 9.04 -9.66
N LEU A 28 2.17 8.26 -8.59
CA LEU A 28 1.82 8.69 -7.24
C LEU A 28 2.87 8.15 -6.27
N LYS A 29 3.50 9.01 -5.47
CA LYS A 29 4.44 8.55 -4.44
C LYS A 29 3.69 7.96 -3.26
N GLY A 30 4.09 6.76 -2.81
CA GLY A 30 3.45 6.06 -1.68
C GLY A 30 3.41 6.88 -0.40
N THR A 31 4.52 7.58 -0.10
CA THR A 31 4.61 8.51 1.04
C THR A 31 3.55 9.62 0.98
N TRP A 32 3.32 10.25 -0.18
CA TRP A 32 2.30 11.29 -0.33
C TRP A 32 0.87 10.74 -0.24
N ALA A 33 0.63 9.57 -0.85
CA ALA A 33 -0.66 8.88 -0.73
C ALA A 33 -0.99 8.55 0.73
N TYR A 34 0.01 8.16 1.53
CA TYR A 34 -0.15 7.91 2.96
C TYR A 34 -0.48 9.19 3.74
N MET A 35 0.30 10.27 3.54
CA MET A 35 0.08 11.56 4.22
C MET A 35 -1.31 12.15 3.95
N THR A 36 -1.83 11.94 2.74
CA THR A 36 -3.16 12.44 2.31
C THR A 36 -4.31 11.49 2.67
N GLY A 37 -4.03 10.34 3.29
CA GLY A 37 -5.02 9.34 3.67
C GLY A 37 -5.58 8.49 2.52
N ARG A 38 -5.04 8.66 1.30
CA ARG A 38 -5.35 7.86 0.10
C ARG A 38 -4.82 6.44 0.18
N LEU A 39 -3.73 6.26 0.94
CA LEU A 39 -3.19 4.96 1.32
C LEU A 39 -3.28 4.83 2.85
N LYS A 40 -3.98 3.79 3.32
CA LYS A 40 -3.98 3.38 4.73
C LYS A 40 -3.14 2.14 4.90
N VAL A 41 -2.42 2.07 6.00
CA VAL A 41 -1.56 0.94 6.36
C VAL A 41 -2.02 0.42 7.72
N ARG A 42 -2.22 -0.89 7.82
CA ARG A 42 -2.39 -1.60 9.10
C ARG A 42 -1.19 -2.52 9.31
N GLY A 43 -0.67 -2.56 10.54
CA GLY A 43 0.56 -3.28 10.89
C GLY A 43 1.74 -2.32 11.14
N PRO A 44 2.98 -2.84 11.23
CA PRO A 44 4.15 -2.02 11.53
C PRO A 44 4.45 -1.00 10.42
N GLN A 45 4.57 0.29 10.79
CA GLN A 45 4.85 1.37 9.84
C GLN A 45 6.23 1.23 9.16
N SER A 46 7.20 0.59 9.82
CA SER A 46 8.49 0.26 9.22
C SER A 46 8.35 -0.63 7.98
N VAL A 47 7.39 -1.56 7.98
CA VAL A 47 7.09 -2.43 6.84
C VAL A 47 6.36 -1.66 5.74
N ALA A 48 5.61 -0.61 6.08
CA ALA A 48 4.96 0.26 5.10
C ALA A 48 5.96 0.99 4.20
N ARG A 49 7.11 1.38 4.74
CA ARG A 49 8.19 2.04 3.99
C ARG A 49 8.76 1.16 2.89
N LYS A 50 8.67 -0.16 3.02
CA LYS A 50 9.05 -1.11 1.97
C LYS A 50 8.14 -1.06 0.75
N LEU A 51 6.98 -0.40 0.81
CA LEU A 51 6.13 -0.24 -0.37
C LEU A 51 6.87 0.49 -1.50
N ASP A 52 7.66 1.51 -1.14
CA ASP A 52 8.51 2.25 -2.08
C ASP A 52 9.70 1.38 -2.59
N GLU A 53 10.02 0.26 -1.93
CA GLU A 53 11.00 -0.75 -2.41
C GLU A 53 10.36 -1.84 -3.28
N ILE A 54 9.05 -2.11 -3.10
CA ILE A 54 8.29 -3.14 -3.83
C ILE A 54 7.86 -2.62 -5.21
N PHE A 55 7.53 -1.34 -5.31
CA PHE A 55 7.24 -0.70 -6.58
C PHE A 55 8.53 -0.17 -7.22
N PRO A 56 8.72 -0.37 -8.55
CA PRO A 56 9.89 0.11 -9.27
C PRO A 56 10.03 1.64 -9.28
#